data_AF-A0A7X0PMM1-F1
#
_entry.id   AF-A0A7X0PMM1-F1
#
_cell.length_a   1.000
_cell.length_b   1.000
_cell.length_c   1.000
_cell.angle_alpha   90.00
_cell.angle_beta   90.00
_cell.angle_gamma   90.00
#
_symmetry.space_group_name_H-M   'P 1'
#
loop_
_entity.id
_entity.type
_entity.pdbx_description
1 polymer ?
#
loop_
_entity_poly.entity_id
_entity_poly.type
_entity_poly.pdbx_seq_one_letter_code
_entity_poly.pdbx_strand_id
1 'polypeptide(L)'
;MNPQQRRAFLLRAAQGAAATTLPRWAWSQPQRQQSNPFALGVASGDPGADGMVLWTRLLPDASHARQPLTVRWELADDESFRRIVQRGQATALPELGHSVHVELAGLAPGRWYHYRFMHGDAVSATGRTRTAPAADALPERLRLAFASCQRWEHGHYAAWRHVRADAPDLVLFLGDYIYEYASPKDSSGLARVHSLRLATTLADYRDRYALHKSDPALQAAHAACPWMVTWDDHEVQNDYAGDAGKGDPAGFLAQRSAAWQAFYENMPLRAASLVQRDFSALQVYRRLAWGRLAHLHLLDARQYRSLQACRTAASSAGAVRPKDCAELADPARSFLGMAQEQWLDAGLAADARDGRTRWSVVAQQTLFSPRHYPSGVVSTDSWDGYPGARARLLQAVTQHAPRNTVLLGGDIHQNYVCRVLADAARPESAVVASEFCGTSISSRSGTTQDKVDAVVRHSPHVLLARCEQRGYGLADITPARWTTTLRVLDDPLREDSGASTQARFVVEDRRPGPVAA
;
A
#
# COMPACT_ATOMS: atom_id res chain seq x y z
N MET A 1 -13.70 55.52 7.89
CA MET A 1 -13.90 54.80 6.60
C MET A 1 -15.34 54.98 6.16
N ASN A 2 -15.56 55.60 5.00
CA ASN A 2 -16.88 55.79 4.40
C ASN A 2 -17.52 54.40 4.08
N PRO A 3 -18.87 54.24 4.14
CA PRO A 3 -19.57 52.99 3.82
C PRO A 3 -19.14 52.30 2.50
N GLN A 4 -18.83 53.08 1.46
CA GLN A 4 -18.30 52.59 0.18
C GLN A 4 -16.87 52.05 0.28
N GLN A 5 -16.03 52.61 1.17
CA GLN A 5 -14.67 52.12 1.43
C GLN A 5 -14.68 50.81 2.23
N ARG A 6 -15.65 50.61 3.14
CA ARG A 6 -15.89 49.32 3.82
C ARG A 6 -16.34 48.23 2.85
N ARG A 7 -17.20 48.57 1.89
CA ARG A 7 -17.66 47.62 0.86
C ARG A 7 -16.53 47.22 -0.10
N ALA A 8 -15.67 48.17 -0.48
CA ALA A 8 -14.48 47.89 -1.30
C ALA A 8 -13.42 47.08 -0.54
N PHE A 9 -13.23 47.32 0.76
CA PHE A 9 -12.32 46.54 1.61
C PHE A 9 -12.82 45.11 1.81
N LEU A 10 -14.13 44.91 2.04
CA LEU A 10 -14.73 43.58 2.17
C LEU A 10 -14.74 42.82 0.84
N LEU A 11 -14.93 43.49 -0.30
CA LEU A 11 -14.82 42.88 -1.62
C LEU A 11 -13.36 42.51 -1.98
N ARG A 12 -12.36 43.29 -1.53
CA ARG A 12 -10.94 42.94 -1.70
C ARG A 12 -10.47 41.87 -0.72
N ALA A 13 -11.02 41.81 0.50
CA ALA A 13 -10.77 40.73 1.46
C ALA A 13 -11.39 39.40 0.99
N ALA A 14 -12.52 39.44 0.28
CA ALA A 14 -13.15 38.26 -0.33
C ALA A 14 -12.36 37.73 -1.54
N GLN A 15 -11.57 38.56 -2.22
CA GLN A 15 -10.70 38.13 -3.32
C GLN A 15 -9.34 37.59 -2.85
N GLY A 16 -8.96 37.80 -1.58
CA GLY A 16 -7.74 37.23 -0.99
C GLY A 16 -7.89 35.85 -0.34
N ALA A 17 -9.13 35.41 -0.06
CA ALA A 17 -9.40 34.16 0.64
C ALA A 17 -9.81 32.98 -0.28
N ALA A 18 -9.98 33.21 -1.59
CA ALA A 18 -10.38 32.19 -2.56
C ALA A 18 -9.20 31.43 -3.21
N ALA A 19 -7.95 31.72 -2.81
CA ALA A 19 -6.75 31.14 -3.41
C ALA A 19 -6.20 29.89 -2.70
N THR A 20 -6.90 29.31 -1.72
CA THR A 20 -6.37 28.22 -0.88
C THR A 20 -6.98 26.84 -1.14
N THR A 21 -7.76 26.64 -2.20
CA THR A 21 -8.45 25.35 -2.45
C THR A 21 -8.08 24.68 -3.77
N LEU A 22 -7.00 25.11 -4.42
CA LEU A 22 -6.41 24.40 -5.56
C LEU A 22 -5.00 23.94 -5.20
N PRO A 23 -4.61 22.71 -5.57
CA PRO A 23 -3.21 22.32 -5.48
C PRO A 23 -2.36 23.32 -6.27
N ARG A 24 -1.33 23.89 -5.63
CA ARG A 24 -0.48 24.95 -6.20
C ARG A 24 0.22 24.56 -7.51
N TRP A 25 0.36 23.27 -7.81
CA TRP A 25 0.94 22.80 -9.08
C TRP A 25 0.02 23.00 -10.30
N ALA A 26 -1.30 23.10 -10.10
CA ALA A 26 -2.27 23.28 -11.17
C ALA A 26 -2.26 24.70 -11.78
N TRP A 27 -1.46 25.63 -11.24
CA TRP A 27 -1.42 27.04 -11.64
C TRP A 27 -0.37 27.32 -12.73
N SER A 28 0.27 26.28 -13.28
CA SER A 28 1.36 26.38 -14.26
C SER A 28 0.97 26.04 -15.71
N GLN A 29 -0.33 25.95 -16.02
CA GLN A 29 -0.82 25.63 -17.37
C GLN A 29 -1.74 26.75 -17.91
N PRO A 30 -1.58 27.18 -19.18
CA PRO A 30 -2.39 28.25 -19.75
C PRO A 30 -3.86 27.86 -19.90
N GLN A 31 -4.73 28.79 -19.53
CA GLN A 31 -6.19 28.66 -19.38
C GLN A 31 -6.91 28.64 -20.74
N ARG A 32 -7.36 27.46 -21.20
CA ARG A 32 -8.58 27.22 -22.02
C ARG A 32 -8.74 25.74 -22.39
N GLN A 33 -8.91 24.89 -21.39
CA GLN A 33 -9.39 23.53 -21.56
C GLN A 33 -10.34 23.28 -20.39
N GLN A 34 -11.55 22.76 -20.64
CA GLN A 34 -12.37 22.22 -19.55
C GLN A 34 -11.47 21.28 -18.75
N SER A 35 -11.14 21.64 -17.51
CA SER A 35 -10.23 20.85 -16.69
C SER A 35 -10.82 19.45 -16.58
N ASN A 36 -10.08 18.43 -17.03
CA ASN A 36 -10.53 17.04 -16.95
C ASN A 36 -10.85 16.72 -15.46
N PRO A 37 -12.12 16.52 -15.08
CA PRO A 37 -12.46 16.29 -13.67
C PRO A 37 -11.87 14.97 -13.16
N PHE A 38 -11.53 14.04 -14.05
CA PHE A 38 -10.94 12.74 -13.75
C PHE A 38 -9.41 12.73 -13.85
N ALA A 39 -8.75 13.87 -13.62
CA ALA A 39 -7.30 14.00 -13.75
C ALA A 39 -6.48 13.14 -12.77
N LEU A 40 -7.10 12.52 -11.76
CA LEU A 40 -6.46 11.57 -10.83
C LEU A 40 -6.67 10.10 -11.25
N GLY A 41 -7.26 9.87 -12.43
CA GLY A 41 -7.54 8.55 -12.97
C GLY A 41 -8.69 7.85 -12.26
N VAL A 42 -8.77 6.54 -12.50
CA VAL A 42 -9.75 5.63 -11.94
C VAL A 42 -9.04 4.44 -11.31
N ALA A 43 -9.67 3.77 -10.35
CA ALA A 43 -9.13 2.56 -9.73
C ALA A 43 -10.26 1.58 -9.40
N SER A 44 -9.89 0.33 -9.14
CA SER A 44 -10.79 -0.68 -8.59
C SER A 44 -10.07 -1.46 -7.52
N GLY A 45 -10.81 -2.02 -6.56
CA GLY A 45 -10.18 -2.71 -5.44
C GLY A 45 -11.14 -3.50 -4.57
N ASP A 46 -10.55 -4.19 -3.59
CA ASP A 46 -11.26 -5.10 -2.68
C ASP A 46 -12.21 -6.08 -3.37
N PRO A 47 -11.71 -6.85 -4.38
CA PRO A 47 -12.56 -7.76 -5.13
C PRO A 47 -13.06 -8.89 -4.24
N GLY A 48 -14.36 -9.14 -4.25
CA GLY A 48 -15.00 -10.35 -3.76
C GLY A 48 -15.50 -11.21 -4.92
N ALA A 49 -16.11 -12.35 -4.60
CA ALA A 49 -16.63 -13.27 -5.61
C ALA A 49 -17.79 -12.68 -6.43
N ASP A 50 -18.55 -11.77 -5.86
CA ASP A 50 -19.75 -11.20 -6.47
C ASP A 50 -19.65 -9.68 -6.70
N GLY A 51 -18.50 -9.07 -6.44
CA GLY A 51 -18.45 -7.62 -6.33
C GLY A 51 -17.07 -7.05 -6.08
N MET A 52 -16.94 -5.73 -6.15
CA MET A 52 -15.71 -4.99 -5.87
C MET A 52 -16.04 -3.51 -5.73
N VAL A 53 -15.04 -2.71 -5.35
CA VAL A 53 -15.13 -1.25 -5.31
C VAL A 53 -14.64 -0.69 -6.64
N LEU A 54 -15.39 0.25 -7.22
CA LEU A 54 -14.89 1.17 -8.25
C LEU A 54 -14.63 2.52 -7.60
N TRP A 55 -13.53 3.17 -8.00
CA TRP A 55 -13.09 4.42 -7.42
C TRP A 55 -12.71 5.45 -8.48
N THR A 56 -13.04 6.71 -8.21
CA THR A 56 -12.46 7.88 -8.85
C THR A 56 -12.51 9.05 -7.88
N ARG A 57 -11.77 10.14 -8.16
CA ARG A 57 -11.90 11.40 -7.42
C ARG A 57 -11.94 12.57 -8.38
N LEU A 58 -12.94 13.44 -8.20
CA LEU A 58 -13.13 14.60 -9.06
C LEU A 58 -12.27 15.76 -8.59
N LEU A 59 -11.68 16.49 -9.53
CA LEU A 59 -11.10 17.81 -9.30
C LEU A 59 -12.06 18.87 -9.84
N PRO A 60 -13.00 19.37 -9.00
CA PRO A 60 -13.95 20.38 -9.45
C PRO A 60 -13.28 21.73 -9.69
N ASP A 61 -13.94 22.55 -10.51
CA ASP A 61 -13.61 23.98 -10.57
C ASP A 61 -13.95 24.70 -9.25
N ALA A 62 -13.47 25.93 -9.11
CA ALA A 62 -13.66 26.71 -7.88
C ALA A 62 -15.14 26.98 -7.56
N SER A 63 -16.00 27.09 -8.58
CA SER A 63 -17.45 27.30 -8.40
C SER A 63 -18.17 26.12 -7.76
N HIS A 64 -17.68 24.89 -8.01
CA HIS A 64 -18.31 23.67 -7.53
C HIS A 64 -17.55 22.99 -6.38
N ALA A 65 -16.42 23.54 -5.94
CA ALA A 65 -15.56 22.98 -4.88
C ALA A 65 -16.25 22.76 -3.52
N ARG A 66 -17.43 23.34 -3.28
CA ARG A 66 -18.22 23.17 -2.05
C ARG A 66 -19.58 22.50 -2.25
N GLN A 67 -19.83 21.98 -3.46
CA GLN A 67 -21.12 21.38 -3.80
C GLN A 67 -20.95 19.87 -3.99
N PRO A 68 -21.94 19.06 -3.57
CA PRO A 68 -22.04 17.66 -3.99
C PRO A 68 -22.13 17.55 -5.51
N LEU A 69 -21.39 16.61 -6.09
CA LEU A 69 -21.40 16.37 -7.55
C LEU A 69 -21.95 15.00 -7.88
N THR A 70 -22.91 14.95 -8.80
CA THR A 70 -23.41 13.68 -9.32
C THR A 70 -22.44 13.11 -10.34
N VAL A 71 -22.07 11.85 -10.13
CA VAL A 71 -21.19 11.08 -11.00
C VAL A 71 -21.93 9.83 -11.43
N ARG A 72 -22.16 9.70 -12.73
CA ARG A 72 -22.69 8.46 -13.31
C ARG A 72 -21.56 7.45 -13.43
N TRP A 73 -21.89 6.16 -13.37
CA TRP A 73 -20.92 5.08 -13.57
C TRP A 73 -21.54 3.94 -14.36
N GLU A 74 -20.71 3.23 -15.10
CA GLU A 74 -21.07 2.06 -15.90
C GLU A 74 -20.05 0.94 -15.71
N LEU A 75 -20.53 -0.30 -15.67
CA LEU A 75 -19.77 -1.54 -15.70
C LEU A 75 -20.25 -2.37 -16.91
N ALA A 76 -19.33 -2.91 -17.70
CA ALA A 76 -19.62 -3.65 -18.92
C ALA A 76 -18.77 -4.92 -19.05
N ASP A 77 -19.28 -5.89 -19.83
CA ASP A 77 -18.53 -7.10 -20.23
C ASP A 77 -17.52 -6.82 -21.36
N ASP A 78 -17.54 -5.63 -21.97
CA ASP A 78 -16.63 -5.24 -23.05
C ASP A 78 -16.16 -3.79 -22.91
N GLU A 79 -14.95 -3.54 -23.40
CA GLU A 79 -14.29 -2.22 -23.35
C GLU A 79 -15.04 -1.14 -24.14
N SER A 80 -15.86 -1.53 -25.12
CA SER A 80 -16.67 -0.59 -25.91
C SER A 80 -17.99 -0.19 -25.25
N PHE A 81 -18.29 -0.71 -24.04
CA PHE A 81 -19.52 -0.46 -23.29
C PHE A 81 -20.81 -0.78 -24.07
N ARG A 82 -20.77 -1.78 -24.97
CA ARG A 82 -21.97 -2.22 -25.70
C ARG A 82 -22.86 -3.13 -24.85
N ARG A 83 -22.26 -3.90 -23.94
CA ARG A 83 -22.96 -4.81 -23.02
C ARG A 83 -22.78 -4.33 -21.58
N ILE A 84 -23.61 -3.36 -21.19
CA ILE A 84 -23.66 -2.86 -19.82
C ILE A 84 -24.25 -3.94 -18.90
N VAL A 85 -23.51 -4.26 -17.84
CA VAL A 85 -23.89 -5.25 -16.81
C VAL A 85 -24.56 -4.54 -15.64
N GLN A 86 -23.98 -3.42 -15.18
CA GLN A 86 -24.56 -2.56 -14.15
C GLN A 86 -24.24 -1.09 -14.46
N ARG A 87 -25.08 -0.18 -13.99
CA ARG A 87 -24.86 1.27 -14.07
C ARG A 87 -25.61 1.96 -12.96
N GLY A 88 -25.18 3.17 -12.62
CA GLY A 88 -25.84 3.96 -11.60
C GLY A 88 -25.29 5.37 -11.48
N GLN A 89 -25.59 5.97 -10.34
CA GLN A 89 -25.09 7.29 -9.95
C GLN A 89 -24.52 7.20 -8.54
N ALA A 90 -23.52 8.03 -8.28
CA ALA A 90 -22.95 8.25 -6.96
C ALA A 90 -22.77 9.75 -6.74
N THR A 91 -22.77 10.16 -5.47
CA THR A 91 -22.57 11.56 -5.08
C THR A 91 -21.15 11.73 -4.57
N ALA A 92 -20.35 12.53 -5.27
CA ALA A 92 -19.03 12.95 -4.81
C ALA A 92 -19.19 14.12 -3.84
N LEU A 93 -18.95 13.86 -2.55
CA LEU A 93 -19.14 14.83 -1.47
C LEU A 93 -17.88 15.69 -1.25
N PRO A 94 -17.99 17.02 -1.07
CA PRO A 94 -16.86 17.88 -0.73
C PRO A 94 -16.13 17.45 0.56
N GLU A 95 -16.87 16.92 1.53
CA GLU A 95 -16.35 16.46 2.81
C GLU A 95 -15.35 15.31 2.61
N LEU A 96 -15.54 14.49 1.57
CA LEU A 96 -14.66 13.40 1.14
C LEU A 96 -13.77 13.80 -0.04
N GLY A 97 -13.53 15.09 -0.23
CA GLY A 97 -12.64 15.60 -1.29
C GLY A 97 -13.12 15.24 -2.70
N HIS A 98 -14.43 15.07 -2.87
CA HIS A 98 -15.09 14.62 -4.10
C HIS A 98 -14.60 13.25 -4.60
N SER A 99 -14.19 12.36 -3.69
CA SER A 99 -14.01 10.94 -4.01
C SER A 99 -15.35 10.25 -4.23
N VAL A 100 -15.34 9.24 -5.08
CA VAL A 100 -16.47 8.36 -5.37
C VAL A 100 -16.03 6.94 -5.12
N HIS A 101 -16.79 6.23 -4.30
CA HIS A 101 -16.65 4.80 -4.05
C HIS A 101 -17.96 4.12 -4.42
N VAL A 102 -17.94 3.26 -5.44
CA VAL A 102 -19.11 2.47 -5.86
C VAL A 102 -18.85 1.03 -5.46
N GLU A 103 -19.63 0.51 -4.51
CA GLU A 103 -19.62 -0.90 -4.16
C GLU A 103 -20.60 -1.67 -5.03
N LEU A 104 -20.04 -2.55 -5.85
CA LEU A 104 -20.82 -3.45 -6.70
C LEU A 104 -21.00 -4.79 -6.00
N ALA A 105 -22.13 -5.43 -6.25
CA ALA A 105 -22.49 -6.77 -5.78
C ALA A 105 -23.31 -7.52 -6.86
N GLY A 106 -23.53 -8.82 -6.68
CA GLY A 106 -24.35 -9.63 -7.60
C GLY A 106 -23.73 -9.86 -8.98
N LEU A 107 -22.42 -9.70 -9.13
CA LEU A 107 -21.67 -10.04 -10.33
C LEU A 107 -21.27 -11.52 -10.35
N ALA A 108 -20.89 -11.99 -11.54
CA ALA A 108 -20.42 -13.36 -11.68
C ALA A 108 -18.94 -13.48 -11.24
N PRO A 109 -18.56 -14.59 -10.56
CA PRO A 109 -17.22 -14.77 -10.00
C PRO A 109 -16.15 -15.02 -11.05
N GLY A 110 -14.91 -14.65 -10.71
CA GLY A 110 -13.71 -14.89 -11.51
C GLY A 110 -13.66 -14.16 -12.85
N ARG A 111 -14.55 -13.17 -13.08
CA ARG A 111 -14.78 -12.52 -14.37
C ARG A 111 -14.13 -11.15 -14.46
N TRP A 112 -13.67 -10.84 -15.68
CA TRP A 112 -13.19 -9.52 -16.05
C TRP A 112 -14.33 -8.62 -16.50
N TYR A 113 -14.28 -7.35 -16.10
CA TYR A 113 -15.21 -6.29 -16.49
C TYR A 113 -14.45 -5.01 -16.83
N HIS A 114 -15.13 -4.11 -17.54
CA HIS A 114 -14.68 -2.76 -17.86
C HIS A 114 -15.58 -1.73 -17.19
N TYR A 115 -15.03 -0.61 -16.73
CA TYR A 115 -15.81 0.43 -16.06
C TYR A 115 -15.37 1.83 -16.42
N ARG A 116 -16.28 2.80 -16.31
CA ARG A 116 -16.02 4.22 -16.51
C ARG A 116 -16.96 5.07 -15.66
N PHE A 117 -16.55 6.32 -15.44
CA PHE A 117 -17.33 7.34 -14.76
C PHE A 117 -17.65 8.50 -15.71
N MET A 118 -18.76 9.18 -15.47
CA MET A 118 -19.14 10.38 -16.20
C MET A 118 -19.64 11.49 -15.27
N HIS A 119 -19.21 12.72 -15.53
CA HIS A 119 -19.70 13.92 -14.84
C HIS A 119 -19.99 15.00 -15.89
N GLY A 120 -21.27 15.36 -16.05
CA GLY A 120 -21.72 16.10 -17.23
C GLY A 120 -21.36 15.33 -18.51
N ASP A 121 -20.67 16.02 -19.42
CA ASP A 121 -20.17 15.47 -20.69
C ASP A 121 -18.77 14.84 -20.57
N ALA A 122 -18.07 15.03 -19.44
CA ALA A 122 -16.77 14.43 -19.22
C ALA A 122 -16.90 12.93 -18.94
N VAL A 123 -16.02 12.14 -19.54
CA VAL A 123 -15.91 10.69 -19.36
C VAL A 123 -14.50 10.38 -18.86
N SER A 124 -14.38 9.53 -17.84
CA SER A 124 -13.09 9.09 -17.32
C SER A 124 -12.34 8.21 -18.33
N ALA A 125 -11.07 7.92 -18.05
CA ALA A 125 -10.42 6.76 -18.66
C ALA A 125 -11.21 5.48 -18.36
N THR A 126 -11.14 4.51 -19.26
CA THR A 126 -11.73 3.17 -19.04
C THR A 126 -10.80 2.38 -18.13
N GLY A 127 -11.35 1.87 -17.03
CA GLY A 127 -10.68 0.90 -16.18
C GLY A 127 -11.13 -0.52 -16.48
N ARG A 128 -10.32 -1.49 -16.07
CA ARG A 128 -10.57 -2.91 -16.12
C ARG A 128 -10.44 -3.48 -14.71
N THR A 129 -11.37 -4.35 -14.33
CA THR A 129 -11.44 -4.97 -13.00
C THR A 129 -11.78 -6.45 -13.09
N ARG A 130 -11.59 -7.19 -11.99
CA ARG A 130 -11.88 -8.62 -11.92
C ARG A 130 -12.54 -8.97 -10.59
N THR A 131 -13.64 -9.73 -10.62
CA THR A 131 -14.17 -10.38 -9.42
C THR A 131 -13.25 -11.53 -8.99
N ALA A 132 -13.15 -11.77 -7.68
CA ALA A 132 -12.46 -12.95 -7.18
C ALA A 132 -13.18 -14.23 -7.66
N PRO A 133 -12.49 -15.37 -7.78
CA PRO A 133 -13.13 -16.65 -8.03
C PRO A 133 -14.13 -17.01 -6.91
N ALA A 134 -15.11 -17.86 -7.23
CA ALA A 134 -16.02 -18.41 -6.24
C ALA A 134 -15.24 -19.15 -5.14
N ALA A 135 -15.76 -19.14 -3.90
CA ALA A 135 -15.04 -19.66 -2.74
C ALA A 135 -14.62 -21.13 -2.87
N ASP A 136 -15.40 -21.95 -3.56
CA ASP A 136 -15.14 -23.38 -3.82
C ASP A 136 -14.33 -23.65 -5.10
N ALA A 137 -14.14 -22.64 -5.95
CA ALA A 137 -13.35 -22.77 -7.17
C ALA A 137 -11.85 -22.94 -6.83
N LEU A 138 -11.16 -23.75 -7.63
CA LEU A 138 -9.69 -23.83 -7.60
C LEU A 138 -9.18 -23.32 -8.95
N PRO A 139 -8.95 -22.00 -9.10
CA PRO A 139 -8.43 -21.45 -10.35
C PRO A 139 -7.04 -22.00 -10.64
N GLU A 140 -6.70 -22.13 -11.93
CA GLU A 140 -5.40 -22.64 -12.39
C GLU A 140 -4.23 -21.72 -11.99
N ARG A 141 -4.50 -20.41 -11.93
CA ARG A 141 -3.48 -19.39 -11.63
C ARG A 141 -4.08 -18.16 -10.94
N LEU A 142 -3.27 -17.54 -10.08
CA LEU A 142 -3.34 -16.13 -9.68
C LEU A 142 -1.99 -15.48 -10.01
N ARG A 143 -1.97 -14.47 -10.89
CA ARG A 143 -0.81 -13.60 -11.05
C ARG A 143 -0.96 -12.36 -10.17
N LEU A 144 -0.03 -12.20 -9.25
CA LEU A 144 -0.05 -11.15 -8.22
C LEU A 144 1.19 -10.28 -8.37
N ALA A 145 1.01 -8.97 -8.56
CA ALA A 145 2.11 -8.02 -8.38
C ALA A 145 2.06 -7.48 -6.95
N PHE A 146 3.20 -7.42 -6.25
CA PHE A 146 3.29 -6.74 -4.95
C PHE A 146 4.36 -5.65 -5.00
N ALA A 147 4.03 -4.50 -4.42
CA ALA A 147 4.83 -3.29 -4.46
C ALA A 147 4.66 -2.44 -3.20
N SER A 148 5.63 -1.57 -2.93
CA SER A 148 5.59 -0.56 -1.87
C SER A 148 6.49 0.62 -2.22
N CYS A 149 6.47 1.66 -1.38
CA CYS A 149 7.51 2.67 -1.31
C CYS A 149 7.78 3.39 -2.65
N GLN A 150 6.92 4.34 -2.98
CA GLN A 150 7.00 5.06 -4.25
C GLN A 150 7.33 6.55 -4.07
N ARG A 151 8.35 6.90 -3.30
CA ARG A 151 8.72 8.31 -3.08
C ARG A 151 8.92 9.07 -4.38
N TRP A 152 8.17 10.16 -4.55
CA TRP A 152 8.06 10.93 -5.79
C TRP A 152 9.42 11.43 -6.30
N GLU A 153 10.25 11.95 -5.40
CA GLU A 153 11.50 12.59 -5.80
C GLU A 153 12.60 11.58 -6.17
N HIS A 154 12.51 10.36 -5.65
CA HIS A 154 13.56 9.36 -5.78
C HIS A 154 13.58 8.67 -7.15
N GLY A 155 12.49 8.73 -7.91
CA GLY A 155 12.38 8.08 -9.21
C GLY A 155 11.07 8.40 -9.94
N HIS A 156 11.08 8.18 -11.24
CA HIS A 156 9.87 8.11 -12.03
C HIS A 156 9.21 6.73 -11.88
N TYR A 157 7.95 6.65 -12.26
CA TYR A 157 7.12 5.46 -12.07
C TYR A 157 7.17 4.49 -13.25
N ALA A 158 8.35 4.33 -13.86
CA ALA A 158 8.57 3.39 -14.94
C ALA A 158 8.20 1.94 -14.55
N ALA A 159 8.37 1.56 -13.28
CA ALA A 159 7.96 0.25 -12.78
C ALA A 159 6.48 -0.05 -13.05
N TRP A 160 5.59 0.94 -12.93
CA TRP A 160 4.15 0.75 -13.16
C TRP A 160 3.81 0.46 -14.62
N ARG A 161 4.62 0.92 -15.58
CA ARG A 161 4.48 0.52 -16.99
C ARG A 161 4.71 -0.98 -17.17
N HIS A 162 5.72 -1.51 -16.48
CA HIS A 162 6.08 -2.93 -16.54
C HIS A 162 5.11 -3.81 -15.76
N VAL A 163 4.62 -3.35 -14.60
CA VAL A 163 3.52 -4.03 -13.89
C VAL A 163 2.31 -4.17 -14.80
N ARG A 164 1.90 -3.10 -15.49
CA ARG A 164 0.79 -3.16 -16.45
C ARG A 164 1.07 -4.15 -17.58
N ALA A 165 2.29 -4.18 -18.12
CA ALA A 165 2.68 -5.09 -19.19
C ALA A 165 2.70 -6.56 -18.75
N ASP A 166 3.06 -6.83 -17.50
CA ASP A 166 3.04 -8.19 -16.91
C ASP A 166 1.61 -8.72 -16.68
N ALA A 167 0.60 -7.85 -16.80
CA ALA A 167 -0.83 -8.15 -16.75
C ALA A 167 -1.24 -8.99 -15.52
N PRO A 168 -1.04 -8.47 -14.29
CA PRO A 168 -1.48 -9.14 -13.09
C PRO A 168 -3.01 -9.24 -13.00
N ASP A 169 -3.46 -10.28 -12.30
CA ASP A 169 -4.87 -10.45 -11.93
C ASP A 169 -5.24 -9.57 -10.73
N LEU A 170 -4.26 -9.24 -9.89
CA LEU A 170 -4.39 -8.42 -8.68
C LEU A 170 -3.06 -7.71 -8.38
N VAL A 171 -3.12 -6.46 -7.92
CA VAL A 171 -1.98 -5.74 -7.32
C VAL A 171 -2.15 -5.67 -5.80
N LEU A 172 -1.11 -6.00 -5.04
CA LEU A 172 -0.97 -5.68 -3.62
C LEU A 172 -0.06 -4.47 -3.47
N PHE A 173 -0.54 -3.44 -2.78
CA PHE A 173 0.27 -2.32 -2.39
C PHE A 173 0.46 -2.31 -0.86
N LEU A 174 1.70 -2.45 -0.41
CA LEU A 174 2.06 -2.81 0.97
C LEU A 174 2.42 -1.62 1.86
N GLY A 175 2.29 -0.39 1.35
CA GLY A 175 2.50 0.84 2.10
C GLY A 175 3.50 1.80 1.45
N ASP A 176 3.63 2.99 2.01
CA ASP A 176 4.39 4.11 1.48
C ASP A 176 3.96 4.53 0.06
N TYR A 177 2.65 4.63 -0.14
CA TYR A 177 2.03 5.11 -1.37
C TYR A 177 2.35 6.57 -1.61
N ILE A 178 2.42 7.35 -0.53
CA ILE A 178 2.88 8.73 -0.49
C ILE A 178 4.02 8.87 0.53
N TYR A 179 4.72 10.00 0.49
CA TYR A 179 5.62 10.46 1.55
C TYR A 179 5.20 11.88 1.99
N GLU A 180 5.19 12.14 3.30
CA GLU A 180 4.68 13.36 3.91
C GLU A 180 5.62 14.57 3.77
N TYR A 181 6.89 14.32 3.49
CA TYR A 181 7.97 15.31 3.47
C TYR A 181 7.82 16.40 2.42
N ALA A 182 8.32 17.61 2.71
CA ALA A 182 8.63 18.55 1.62
C ALA A 182 9.80 18.00 0.78
N SER A 183 9.91 18.42 -0.48
CA SER A 183 11.10 18.09 -1.26
C SER A 183 12.35 18.70 -0.62
N PRO A 184 13.49 17.99 -0.60
CA PRO A 184 14.71 18.48 0.00
C PRO A 184 15.24 19.71 -0.77
N LYS A 185 15.96 20.58 -0.06
CA LYS A 185 16.58 21.78 -0.66
C LYS A 185 17.64 21.42 -1.70
N ASP A 186 18.41 20.37 -1.41
CA ASP A 186 19.34 19.80 -2.37
C ASP A 186 18.60 18.79 -3.25
N SER A 187 18.48 19.12 -4.54
CA SER A 187 17.86 18.27 -5.54
C SER A 187 18.86 17.40 -6.30
N SER A 188 20.14 17.43 -5.91
CA SER A 188 21.20 16.66 -6.58
C SER A 188 20.88 15.18 -6.59
N GLY A 189 20.83 14.61 -7.79
CA GLY A 189 20.51 13.21 -8.00
C GLY A 189 19.05 12.85 -7.73
N LEU A 190 18.10 13.78 -7.55
CA LEU A 190 16.67 13.44 -7.56
C LEU A 190 16.14 13.35 -8.99
N ALA A 191 15.12 12.51 -9.21
CA ALA A 191 14.45 12.41 -10.50
C ALA A 191 13.56 13.64 -10.76
N ARG A 192 12.84 14.06 -9.72
CA ARG A 192 11.84 15.13 -9.75
C ARG A 192 11.77 15.81 -8.38
N VAL A 193 11.17 16.99 -8.33
CA VAL A 193 10.86 17.73 -7.09
C VAL A 193 9.42 18.22 -7.12
N HIS A 194 8.89 18.61 -5.96
CA HIS A 194 7.56 19.24 -5.83
C HIS A 194 7.59 20.42 -4.86
N SER A 195 6.59 21.30 -4.94
CA SER A 195 6.49 22.50 -4.09
C SER A 195 5.64 22.32 -2.83
N LEU A 196 5.18 21.10 -2.54
CA LEU A 196 4.37 20.81 -1.35
C LEU A 196 5.20 20.93 -0.07
N ARG A 197 4.61 21.53 0.98
CA ARG A 197 5.21 21.63 2.33
C ARG A 197 5.15 20.29 3.06
N LEU A 198 5.72 20.16 4.26
CA LEU A 198 5.46 19.00 5.12
C LEU A 198 3.95 18.85 5.36
N ALA A 199 3.40 17.65 5.13
CA ALA A 199 1.99 17.39 5.32
C ALA A 199 1.64 17.28 6.80
N THR A 200 0.70 18.11 7.25
CA THR A 200 0.17 18.08 8.62
C THR A 200 -1.34 18.23 8.69
N THR A 201 -1.98 18.67 7.60
CA THR A 201 -3.44 18.87 7.51
C THR A 201 -4.05 18.00 6.42
N LEU A 202 -5.37 17.83 6.46
CA LEU A 202 -6.12 17.06 5.45
C LEU A 202 -5.88 17.59 4.03
N ALA A 203 -5.79 18.90 3.85
CA ALA A 203 -5.48 19.51 2.56
C ALA A 203 -4.09 19.10 2.05
N ASP A 204 -3.08 19.05 2.93
CA ASP A 204 -1.73 18.65 2.52
C ASP A 204 -1.66 17.18 2.09
N TYR A 205 -2.36 16.29 2.80
CA TYR A 205 -2.42 14.88 2.41
C TYR A 205 -3.21 14.68 1.12
N ARG A 206 -4.33 15.38 0.95
CA ARG A 206 -5.08 15.39 -0.32
C ARG A 206 -4.21 15.84 -1.49
N ASP A 207 -3.40 16.88 -1.30
CA ASP A 207 -2.43 17.35 -2.29
C ASP A 207 -1.33 16.31 -2.56
N ARG A 208 -0.90 15.58 -1.53
CA ARG A 208 0.10 14.51 -1.69
C ARG A 208 -0.42 13.35 -2.52
N TYR A 209 -1.62 12.86 -2.23
CA TYR A 209 -2.25 11.83 -3.04
C TYR A 209 -2.49 12.33 -4.46
N ALA A 210 -2.93 13.58 -4.64
CA ALA A 210 -3.12 14.16 -5.96
C ALA A 210 -1.81 14.22 -6.76
N LEU A 211 -0.67 14.57 -6.12
CA LEU A 211 0.65 14.55 -6.73
C LEU A 211 0.98 13.13 -7.24
N HIS A 212 0.92 12.13 -6.37
CA HIS A 212 1.26 10.76 -6.75
C HIS A 212 0.32 10.23 -7.84
N LYS A 213 -0.99 10.42 -7.67
CA LYS A 213 -2.01 9.99 -8.64
C LYS A 213 -2.04 10.80 -9.93
N SER A 214 -1.31 11.91 -10.03
CA SER A 214 -1.14 12.62 -11.30
C SER A 214 -0.22 11.90 -12.28
N ASP A 215 0.57 10.92 -11.82
CA ASP A 215 1.49 10.19 -12.67
C ASP A 215 0.75 9.22 -13.62
N PRO A 216 0.95 9.35 -14.95
CA PRO A 216 0.21 8.58 -15.94
C PRO A 216 0.52 7.07 -15.89
N ALA A 217 1.73 6.67 -15.49
CA ALA A 217 2.05 5.24 -15.37
C ALA A 217 1.31 4.61 -14.19
N LEU A 218 1.19 5.34 -13.08
CA LEU A 218 0.41 4.90 -11.92
C LEU A 218 -1.09 4.87 -12.23
N GLN A 219 -1.64 5.87 -12.91
CA GLN A 219 -3.04 5.86 -13.36
C GLN A 219 -3.34 4.66 -14.26
N ALA A 220 -2.45 4.38 -15.23
CA ALA A 220 -2.61 3.25 -16.13
C ALA A 220 -2.54 1.90 -15.41
N ALA A 221 -1.73 1.77 -14.36
CA ALA A 221 -1.66 0.57 -13.54
C ALA A 221 -2.90 0.39 -12.64
N HIS A 222 -3.44 1.47 -12.05
CA HIS A 222 -4.73 1.43 -11.33
C HIS A 222 -5.91 1.04 -12.22
N ALA A 223 -5.90 1.51 -13.47
CA ALA A 223 -6.93 1.20 -14.44
C ALA A 223 -6.82 -0.23 -15.02
N ALA A 224 -5.73 -0.97 -14.78
CA ALA A 224 -5.49 -2.25 -15.46
C ALA A 224 -6.12 -3.47 -14.77
N CYS A 225 -6.21 -3.47 -13.43
CA CYS A 225 -6.71 -4.58 -12.63
C CYS A 225 -7.15 -4.09 -11.23
N PRO A 226 -7.82 -4.91 -10.41
CA PRO A 226 -8.12 -4.53 -9.03
C PRO A 226 -6.87 -4.46 -8.15
N TRP A 227 -6.91 -3.61 -7.14
CA TRP A 227 -5.86 -3.45 -6.13
C TRP A 227 -6.38 -3.83 -4.75
N MET A 228 -5.56 -4.49 -3.95
CA MET A 228 -5.70 -4.49 -2.49
C MET A 228 -4.57 -3.66 -1.90
N VAL A 229 -4.95 -2.70 -1.08
CA VAL A 229 -4.00 -1.74 -0.50
C VAL A 229 -4.05 -1.77 1.02
N THR A 230 -2.88 -1.66 1.62
CA THR A 230 -2.66 -1.30 3.02
C THR A 230 -1.68 -0.11 3.05
N TRP A 231 -1.52 0.50 4.21
CA TRP A 231 -0.55 1.57 4.43
C TRP A 231 0.69 1.04 5.14
N ASP A 232 1.70 1.89 5.21
CA ASP A 232 2.78 1.84 6.20
C ASP A 232 2.86 3.20 6.94
N ASP A 233 4.03 3.65 7.39
CA ASP A 233 4.17 4.88 8.18
C ASP A 233 4.01 6.14 7.35
N HIS A 234 4.52 6.19 6.12
CA HIS A 234 4.58 7.42 5.34
C HIS A 234 3.24 7.91 4.78
N GLU A 235 2.19 7.09 4.84
CA GLU A 235 0.81 7.56 4.69
C GLU A 235 0.43 8.60 5.76
N VAL A 236 1.10 8.60 6.91
CA VAL A 236 0.91 9.55 8.01
C VAL A 236 2.21 10.31 8.29
N GLN A 237 3.14 9.69 9.00
CA GLN A 237 4.38 10.30 9.47
C GLN A 237 5.38 9.19 9.76
N ASN A 238 6.62 9.38 9.30
CA ASN A 238 7.71 8.43 9.46
C ASN A 238 7.80 7.83 10.87
N ASP A 239 7.85 6.50 10.94
CA ASP A 239 7.90 5.63 12.11
C ASP A 239 6.73 5.75 13.12
N TYR A 240 5.55 6.28 12.78
CA TYR A 240 4.49 6.37 13.79
C TYR A 240 4.05 4.99 14.34
N ALA A 241 3.67 4.93 15.61
CA ALA A 241 3.31 3.68 16.29
C ALA A 241 2.03 3.85 17.09
N GLY A 242 0.94 3.26 16.61
CA GLY A 242 -0.38 3.44 17.21
C GLY A 242 -0.74 4.92 17.30
N ASP A 243 -0.99 5.38 18.52
CA ASP A 243 -1.34 6.77 18.85
C ASP A 243 -0.11 7.69 19.03
N ALA A 244 1.11 7.17 18.82
CA ALA A 244 2.36 7.90 19.08
C ALA A 244 3.16 8.23 17.80
N GLY A 245 3.27 9.51 17.50
CA GLY A 245 4.21 10.08 16.52
C GLY A 245 5.14 11.11 17.14
N LYS A 246 5.82 11.89 16.29
CA LYS A 246 6.63 13.05 16.68
C LYS A 246 5.74 14.26 16.89
N GLY A 247 6.17 15.14 17.81
CA GLY A 247 5.43 16.35 18.17
C GLY A 247 4.54 16.14 19.38
N ASP A 248 3.60 17.05 19.62
CA ASP A 248 2.65 16.89 20.71
C ASP A 248 1.60 15.81 20.37
N PRO A 249 1.14 15.01 21.35
CA PRO A 249 0.21 13.90 21.07
C PRO A 249 -1.11 14.31 20.42
N ALA A 250 -1.69 15.44 20.82
CA ALA A 250 -2.97 15.90 20.27
C ALA A 250 -2.84 16.33 18.80
N GLY A 251 -1.77 17.07 18.48
CA GLY A 251 -1.42 17.46 17.13
C GLY A 251 -1.16 16.26 16.23
N PHE A 252 -0.43 15.25 16.72
CA PHE A 252 -0.20 14.02 15.96
C PHE A 252 -1.50 13.25 15.69
N LEU A 253 -2.39 13.09 16.67
CA LEU A 253 -3.67 12.41 16.46
C LEU A 253 -4.55 13.13 15.43
N ALA A 254 -4.58 14.47 15.45
CA ALA A 254 -5.27 15.26 14.43
C ALA A 254 -4.64 15.08 13.04
N GLN A 255 -3.32 15.08 12.94
CA GLN A 255 -2.59 14.79 11.70
C GLN A 255 -2.91 13.38 11.18
N ARG A 256 -2.95 12.38 12.06
CA ARG A 256 -3.26 10.98 11.72
C ARG A 256 -4.68 10.82 11.19
N SER A 257 -5.68 11.41 11.85
CA SER A 257 -7.05 11.40 11.33
C SER A 257 -7.17 12.07 9.97
N ALA A 258 -6.48 13.20 9.76
CA ALA A 258 -6.43 13.85 8.46
C ALA A 258 -5.77 12.99 7.37
N ALA A 259 -4.68 12.29 7.71
CA ALA A 259 -3.98 11.37 6.83
C ALA A 259 -4.84 10.15 6.45
N TRP A 260 -5.51 9.53 7.43
CA TRP A 260 -6.41 8.40 7.23
C TRP A 260 -7.63 8.74 6.40
N GLN A 261 -8.21 9.92 6.62
CA GLN A 261 -9.25 10.43 5.75
C GLN A 261 -8.75 10.55 4.30
N ALA A 262 -7.60 11.19 4.08
CA ALA A 262 -7.03 11.30 2.75
C ALA A 262 -6.69 9.94 2.12
N PHE A 263 -6.25 8.94 2.90
CA PHE A 263 -6.04 7.57 2.43
C PHE A 263 -7.34 6.97 1.93
N TYR A 264 -8.42 7.00 2.72
CA TYR A 264 -9.72 6.48 2.30
C TYR A 264 -10.24 7.17 1.03
N GLU A 265 -10.14 8.50 0.95
CA GLU A 265 -10.55 9.29 -0.21
C GLU A 265 -9.80 8.92 -1.50
N ASN A 266 -8.59 8.36 -1.39
CA ASN A 266 -7.71 8.09 -2.53
C ASN A 266 -7.44 6.60 -2.76
N MET A 267 -8.10 5.70 -2.03
CA MET A 267 -7.96 4.25 -2.18
C MET A 267 -9.30 3.57 -2.46
N PRO A 268 -9.33 2.52 -3.30
CA PRO A 268 -10.55 1.79 -3.64
C PRO A 268 -10.95 0.82 -2.51
N LEU A 269 -11.26 1.37 -1.34
CA LEU A 269 -11.68 0.63 -0.14
C LEU A 269 -13.20 0.56 -0.04
N ARG A 270 -13.71 -0.48 0.63
CA ARG A 270 -15.12 -0.59 0.97
C ARG A 270 -15.50 0.42 2.05
N ALA A 271 -16.77 0.82 2.09
CA ALA A 271 -17.33 1.64 3.16
C ALA A 271 -17.21 0.98 4.53
N ALA A 272 -17.14 -0.36 4.59
CA ALA A 272 -16.86 -1.12 5.81
C ALA A 272 -15.49 -0.77 6.45
N SER A 273 -14.56 -0.16 5.70
CA SER A 273 -13.31 0.37 6.26
C SER A 273 -13.54 1.60 7.15
N LEU A 274 -14.64 2.33 6.98
CA LEU A 274 -15.03 3.47 7.83
C LEU A 274 -15.67 2.99 9.13
N VAL A 275 -14.84 2.60 10.11
CA VAL A 275 -15.33 2.20 11.45
C VAL A 275 -15.84 3.41 12.22
N GLN A 276 -15.20 4.56 12.06
CA GLN A 276 -15.56 5.83 12.68
C GLN A 276 -15.67 6.94 11.63
N ARG A 277 -16.72 7.77 11.73
CA ARG A 277 -16.98 8.85 10.75
C ARG A 277 -15.99 10.00 10.82
N ASP A 278 -15.30 10.15 11.94
CA ASP A 278 -14.29 11.18 12.18
C ASP A 278 -12.87 10.72 11.78
N PHE A 279 -12.73 9.52 11.23
CA PHE A 279 -11.44 8.93 10.85
C PHE A 279 -10.47 8.83 12.05
N SER A 280 -10.99 8.63 13.26
CA SER A 280 -10.20 8.27 14.45
C SER A 280 -9.76 6.79 14.47
N ALA A 281 -10.33 5.98 13.58
CA ALA A 281 -9.92 4.60 13.28
C ALA A 281 -10.44 4.19 11.90
N LEU A 282 -9.66 3.39 11.15
CA LEU A 282 -10.12 2.68 9.96
C LEU A 282 -9.87 1.17 10.09
N GLN A 283 -10.70 0.36 9.43
CA GLN A 283 -10.49 -1.08 9.28
C GLN A 283 -9.75 -1.33 7.97
N VAL A 284 -8.42 -1.36 8.02
CA VAL A 284 -7.57 -1.62 6.85
C VAL A 284 -7.22 -3.10 6.73
N TYR A 285 -6.86 -3.78 7.82
CA TYR A 285 -6.57 -5.20 7.74
C TYR A 285 -7.83 -6.01 7.37
N ARG A 286 -7.69 -6.96 6.44
CA ARG A 286 -8.82 -7.72 5.89
C ARG A 286 -8.33 -8.98 5.17
N ARG A 287 -9.27 -9.86 4.82
CA ARG A 287 -8.99 -11.07 4.05
C ARG A 287 -9.53 -10.97 2.62
N LEU A 288 -8.81 -11.58 1.70
CA LEU A 288 -9.31 -11.92 0.37
C LEU A 288 -9.13 -13.42 0.12
N ALA A 289 -10.21 -14.13 -0.21
CA ALA A 289 -10.12 -15.47 -0.75
C ALA A 289 -10.13 -15.42 -2.28
N TRP A 290 -9.10 -15.99 -2.90
CA TRP A 290 -9.03 -16.20 -4.35
C TRP A 290 -9.43 -17.63 -4.71
N GLY A 291 -10.72 -17.92 -4.47
CA GLY A 291 -11.21 -19.30 -4.34
C GLY A 291 -10.38 -20.08 -3.31
N ARG A 292 -10.18 -21.38 -3.54
CA ARG A 292 -9.32 -22.26 -2.74
C ARG A 292 -7.83 -22.14 -3.08
N LEU A 293 -7.45 -21.33 -4.06
CA LEU A 293 -6.06 -21.21 -4.47
C LEU A 293 -5.24 -20.45 -3.42
N ALA A 294 -5.68 -19.24 -3.07
CA ALA A 294 -4.92 -18.41 -2.13
C ALA A 294 -5.86 -17.63 -1.21
N HIS A 295 -5.59 -17.66 0.08
CA HIS A 295 -6.22 -16.77 1.06
C HIS A 295 -5.18 -15.73 1.49
N LEU A 296 -5.46 -14.46 1.21
CA LEU A 296 -4.59 -13.34 1.51
C LEU A 296 -5.07 -12.68 2.81
N HIS A 297 -4.23 -12.70 3.83
CA HIS A 297 -4.39 -11.95 5.07
C HIS A 297 -3.59 -10.65 4.95
N LEU A 298 -4.26 -9.56 4.57
CA LEU A 298 -3.64 -8.25 4.44
C LEU A 298 -3.65 -7.56 5.81
N LEU A 299 -2.47 -7.15 6.29
CA LEU A 299 -2.26 -6.65 7.65
C LEU A 299 -2.11 -5.13 7.73
N ASP A 300 -2.11 -4.64 8.97
CA ASP A 300 -1.89 -3.25 9.38
C ASP A 300 -0.85 -3.28 10.51
N ALA A 301 0.38 -2.95 10.20
CA ALA A 301 1.49 -2.97 11.16
C ALA A 301 1.74 -1.61 11.81
N ARG A 302 0.81 -0.66 11.73
CA ARG A 302 1.02 0.71 12.22
C ARG A 302 -0.04 1.17 13.20
N GLN A 303 -1.32 0.97 12.90
CA GLN A 303 -2.41 1.55 13.70
C GLN A 303 -2.49 1.01 15.14
N TYR A 304 -2.02 -0.21 15.40
CA TYR A 304 -2.21 -0.88 16.69
C TYR A 304 -0.91 -1.33 17.37
N ARG A 305 0.24 -1.06 16.75
CA ARG A 305 1.54 -1.51 17.28
C ARG A 305 1.90 -0.77 18.56
N SER A 306 2.58 -1.47 19.47
CA SER A 306 3.24 -0.82 20.60
C SER A 306 4.33 0.12 20.11
N LEU A 307 4.67 1.14 20.91
CA LEU A 307 5.83 1.99 20.66
C LEU A 307 7.11 1.16 20.43
N GLN A 308 7.96 1.60 19.51
CA GLN A 308 9.27 0.98 19.29
C GLN A 308 10.09 1.04 20.57
N ALA A 309 10.72 -0.08 20.94
CA ALA A 309 11.40 -0.23 22.21
C ALA A 309 12.49 0.84 22.42
N CYS A 310 12.52 1.41 23.61
CA CYS A 310 13.48 2.45 24.03
C CYS A 310 13.48 3.69 23.14
N ARG A 311 12.39 3.96 22.41
CA ARG A 311 12.18 5.19 21.64
C ARG A 311 11.74 6.32 22.57
N THR A 312 12.36 7.49 22.44
CA THR A 312 11.89 8.71 23.11
C THR A 312 10.88 9.45 22.23
N ALA A 313 10.02 10.28 22.83
CA ALA A 313 9.02 11.07 22.10
C ALA A 313 9.63 12.03 21.05
N ALA A 314 10.89 12.44 21.22
CA ALA A 314 11.58 13.35 20.30
C ALA A 314 12.30 12.65 19.14
N SER A 315 12.44 11.32 19.17
CA SER A 315 13.25 10.55 18.22
C SER A 315 12.40 9.73 17.26
N SER A 316 12.91 9.53 16.04
CA SER A 316 12.46 8.46 15.14
C SER A 316 12.74 7.08 15.74
N ALA A 317 12.16 6.03 15.13
CA ALA A 317 12.62 4.68 15.40
C ALA A 317 14.09 4.54 14.99
N GLY A 318 14.77 3.56 15.58
CA GLY A 318 16.21 3.42 15.42
C GLY A 318 16.68 2.00 15.64
N ALA A 319 17.94 1.87 16.05
CA ALA A 319 18.51 0.58 16.41
C ALA A 319 19.06 0.63 17.83
N VAL A 320 18.83 -0.44 18.58
CA VAL A 320 19.26 -0.56 19.98
C VAL A 320 20.15 -1.79 20.15
N ARG A 321 21.02 -1.79 21.16
CA ARG A 321 21.66 -3.02 21.61
C ARG A 321 20.71 -3.72 22.59
N PRO A 322 20.41 -5.02 22.43
CA PRO A 322 19.47 -5.71 23.30
C PRO A 322 19.79 -5.59 24.80
N LYS A 323 21.07 -5.67 25.17
CA LYS A 323 21.53 -5.53 26.57
C LYS A 323 21.24 -4.16 27.19
N ASP A 324 21.05 -3.13 26.38
CA ASP A 324 20.82 -1.74 26.80
C ASP A 324 19.34 -1.35 26.67
N CYS A 325 18.46 -2.29 26.28
CA CYS A 325 17.03 -2.04 26.05
C CYS A 325 16.17 -3.22 26.52
N ALA A 326 15.82 -3.22 27.82
CA ALA A 326 14.99 -4.27 28.42
C ALA A 326 13.58 -4.35 27.80
N GLU A 327 13.02 -3.22 27.37
CA GLU A 327 11.70 -3.15 26.69
C GLU A 327 11.64 -4.03 25.44
N LEU A 328 12.77 -4.28 24.78
CA LEU A 328 12.81 -5.13 23.58
C LEU A 328 12.32 -6.55 23.88
N ALA A 329 12.60 -7.05 25.08
CA ALA A 329 12.25 -8.40 25.53
C ALA A 329 10.86 -8.50 26.20
N ASP A 330 10.12 -7.39 26.32
CA ASP A 330 8.80 -7.38 26.95
C ASP A 330 7.80 -8.20 26.10
N PRO A 331 7.26 -9.31 26.62
CA PRO A 331 6.32 -10.16 25.89
C PRO A 331 4.97 -9.48 25.64
N ALA A 332 4.61 -8.44 26.41
CA ALA A 332 3.36 -7.70 26.26
C ALA A 332 3.35 -6.78 25.02
N ARG A 333 4.53 -6.47 24.45
CA ARG A 333 4.62 -5.67 23.24
C ARG A 333 4.07 -6.42 22.03
N SER A 334 3.42 -5.66 21.17
CA SER A 334 2.71 -6.17 20.00
C SER A 334 3.07 -5.39 18.75
N PHE A 335 3.22 -6.10 17.63
CA PHE A 335 3.49 -5.49 16.33
C PHE A 335 2.20 -5.16 15.56
N LEU A 336 1.13 -5.94 15.77
CA LEU A 336 -0.15 -5.78 15.05
C LEU A 336 -1.30 -5.35 15.97
N GLY A 337 -1.05 -5.23 17.29
CA GLY A 337 -2.10 -5.22 18.31
C GLY A 337 -2.67 -6.62 18.57
N MET A 338 -3.06 -6.91 19.82
CA MET A 338 -3.51 -8.25 20.22
C MET A 338 -4.73 -8.74 19.44
N ALA A 339 -5.68 -7.85 19.15
CA ALA A 339 -6.88 -8.21 18.41
C ALA A 339 -6.56 -8.69 16.98
N GLN A 340 -5.61 -8.04 16.30
CA GLN A 340 -5.22 -8.44 14.96
C GLN A 340 -4.31 -9.68 14.96
N GLU A 341 -3.44 -9.84 15.96
CA GLU A 341 -2.65 -11.08 16.13
C GLU A 341 -3.58 -12.29 16.30
N GLN A 342 -4.60 -12.18 17.16
CA GLN A 342 -5.62 -13.24 17.35
C GLN A 342 -6.46 -13.46 16.09
N TRP A 343 -6.83 -12.38 15.40
CA TRP A 343 -7.52 -12.47 14.12
C TRP A 343 -6.68 -13.27 13.12
N LEU A 344 -5.38 -12.99 13.00
CA LEU A 344 -4.47 -13.68 12.06
C LEU A 344 -4.33 -15.16 12.42
N ASP A 345 -4.09 -15.48 13.70
CA ASP A 345 -4.04 -16.86 14.20
C ASP A 345 -5.30 -17.64 13.82
N ALA A 346 -6.49 -17.08 14.08
CA ALA A 346 -7.77 -17.71 13.73
C ALA A 346 -7.94 -17.91 12.22
N GLY A 347 -7.38 -17.02 11.40
CA GLY A 347 -7.36 -17.13 9.94
C GLY A 347 -6.49 -18.29 9.45
N LEU A 348 -5.27 -18.39 9.95
CA LEU A 348 -4.35 -19.49 9.64
C LEU A 348 -4.94 -20.83 10.11
N ALA A 349 -5.57 -20.85 11.29
CA ALA A 349 -6.29 -22.02 11.80
C ALA A 349 -7.45 -22.43 10.88
N ALA A 350 -8.20 -21.46 10.35
CA ALA A 350 -9.31 -21.72 9.44
C ALA A 350 -8.82 -22.30 8.11
N ASP A 351 -7.74 -21.75 7.54
CA ASP A 351 -7.13 -22.25 6.31
C ASP A 351 -6.61 -23.68 6.47
N ALA A 352 -5.97 -23.98 7.61
CA ALA A 352 -5.52 -25.33 7.93
C ALA A 352 -6.70 -26.31 8.08
N ARG A 353 -7.79 -25.90 8.75
CA ARG A 353 -8.99 -26.74 8.93
C ARG A 353 -9.76 -27.01 7.65
N ASP A 354 -9.87 -26.04 6.73
CA ASP A 354 -10.51 -26.29 5.43
C ASP A 354 -9.74 -27.36 4.65
N GLY A 355 -8.40 -27.38 4.76
CA GLY A 355 -7.53 -28.39 4.17
C GLY A 355 -7.47 -28.38 2.63
N ARG A 356 -8.30 -27.55 1.99
CA ARG A 356 -8.39 -27.39 0.53
C ARG A 356 -7.76 -26.08 0.05
N THR A 357 -7.62 -25.06 0.91
CA THR A 357 -6.78 -23.87 0.66
C THR A 357 -5.35 -24.28 0.31
N ARG A 358 -4.82 -23.78 -0.81
CA ARG A 358 -3.45 -24.12 -1.24
C ARG A 358 -2.40 -23.21 -0.62
N TRP A 359 -2.64 -21.91 -0.58
CA TRP A 359 -1.67 -20.92 -0.11
C TRP A 359 -2.31 -19.97 0.90
N SER A 360 -1.77 -19.92 2.12
CA SER A 360 -2.07 -18.88 3.10
C SER A 360 -1.00 -17.79 2.97
N VAL A 361 -1.41 -16.59 2.57
CA VAL A 361 -0.51 -15.48 2.27
C VAL A 361 -0.66 -14.42 3.34
N VAL A 362 0.43 -14.08 4.03
CA VAL A 362 0.49 -12.98 4.99
C VAL A 362 1.12 -11.78 4.29
N ALA A 363 0.29 -10.78 3.94
CA ALA A 363 0.74 -9.58 3.25
C ALA A 363 0.83 -8.42 4.25
N GLN A 364 2.03 -7.86 4.43
CA GLN A 364 2.31 -6.87 5.46
C GLN A 364 3.43 -5.92 5.03
N GLN A 365 3.77 -4.97 5.91
CA GLN A 365 4.51 -3.76 5.60
C GLN A 365 6.01 -3.99 5.41
N THR A 366 6.67 -4.82 6.23
CA THR A 366 8.14 -4.83 6.35
C THR A 366 8.76 -6.23 6.25
N LEU A 367 10.03 -6.41 6.62
CA LEU A 367 10.69 -7.71 6.67
C LEU A 367 10.39 -8.43 8.00
N PHE A 368 9.87 -9.65 7.91
CA PHE A 368 9.57 -10.55 9.04
C PHE A 368 10.80 -11.31 9.55
N SER A 369 11.57 -11.90 8.63
CA SER A 369 12.75 -12.69 9.00
C SER A 369 13.82 -11.82 9.65
N PRO A 370 14.54 -12.34 10.65
CA PRO A 370 15.50 -11.54 11.41
C PRO A 370 16.68 -11.07 10.55
N ARG A 371 17.17 -9.86 10.82
CA ARG A 371 18.45 -9.36 10.31
C ARG A 371 19.47 -9.31 11.43
N HIS A 372 20.51 -10.12 11.30
CA HIS A 372 21.60 -10.16 12.27
C HIS A 372 22.68 -9.15 11.87
N TYR A 373 22.63 -7.95 12.45
CA TYR A 373 23.63 -6.93 12.18
C TYR A 373 24.97 -7.28 12.86
N PRO A 374 26.12 -7.17 12.15
CA PRO A 374 27.44 -7.42 12.75
C PRO A 374 27.74 -6.56 13.98
N SER A 375 27.15 -5.37 14.06
CA SER A 375 27.28 -4.47 15.20
C SER A 375 26.55 -4.94 16.45
N GLY A 376 25.71 -5.97 16.36
CA GLY A 376 24.86 -6.48 17.45
C GLY A 376 23.67 -5.59 17.80
N VAL A 377 23.37 -4.59 16.96
CA VAL A 377 22.16 -3.75 17.12
C VAL A 377 20.96 -4.40 16.45
N VAL A 378 19.78 -4.04 16.92
CA VAL A 378 18.49 -4.53 16.44
C VAL A 378 17.65 -3.33 16.01
N SER A 379 17.13 -3.35 14.79
CA SER A 379 16.15 -2.37 14.31
C SER A 379 14.87 -2.49 15.13
N THR A 380 14.42 -1.40 15.74
CA THR A 380 13.24 -1.40 16.61
C THR A 380 11.93 -1.15 15.87
N ASP A 381 11.97 -0.76 14.59
CA ASP A 381 10.77 -0.49 13.79
C ASP A 381 10.20 -1.75 13.08
N SER A 382 11.07 -2.66 12.67
CA SER A 382 10.73 -3.92 11.99
C SER A 382 10.32 -5.02 12.97
N TRP A 383 9.94 -6.22 12.48
CA TRP A 383 9.61 -7.38 13.32
C TRP A 383 10.72 -7.79 14.32
N ASP A 384 11.97 -7.49 14.00
CA ASP A 384 13.12 -7.61 14.91
C ASP A 384 12.95 -6.82 16.22
N GLY A 385 12.25 -5.70 16.16
CA GLY A 385 11.90 -4.86 17.31
C GLY A 385 10.78 -5.44 18.18
N TYR A 386 10.14 -6.54 17.78
CA TYR A 386 8.97 -7.13 18.43
C TYR A 386 9.10 -8.67 18.51
N PRO A 387 10.15 -9.19 19.17
CA PRO A 387 10.44 -10.63 19.16
C PRO A 387 9.31 -11.48 19.74
N GLY A 388 8.58 -10.99 20.75
CA GLY A 388 7.40 -11.68 21.30
C GLY A 388 6.26 -11.82 20.28
N ALA A 389 5.95 -10.76 19.53
CA ALA A 389 4.94 -10.80 18.47
C ALA A 389 5.35 -11.73 17.32
N ARG A 390 6.63 -11.69 16.91
CA ARG A 390 7.18 -12.62 15.93
C ARG A 390 7.05 -14.08 16.39
N ALA A 391 7.40 -14.37 17.64
CA ALA A 391 7.30 -15.72 18.20
C ALA A 391 5.85 -16.24 18.20
N ARG A 392 4.87 -15.39 18.53
CA ARG A 392 3.45 -15.75 18.47
C ARG A 392 2.98 -16.07 17.04
N LEU A 393 3.43 -15.31 16.03
CA LEU A 393 3.12 -15.64 14.64
C LEU A 393 3.79 -16.95 14.18
N LEU A 394 5.06 -17.17 14.53
CA LEU A 394 5.75 -18.44 14.25
C LEU A 394 5.05 -19.64 14.91
N GLN A 395 4.59 -19.45 16.15
CA GLN A 395 3.80 -20.44 16.87
C GLN A 395 2.49 -20.74 16.14
N ALA A 396 1.73 -19.71 15.72
CA ALA A 396 0.48 -19.89 14.97
C ALA A 396 0.71 -20.68 13.66
N VAL A 397 1.73 -20.31 12.88
CA VAL A 397 2.09 -21.02 11.64
C VAL A 397 2.47 -22.48 11.91
N THR A 398 3.27 -22.73 12.95
CA THR A 398 3.73 -24.07 13.29
C THR A 398 2.61 -24.95 13.87
N GLN A 399 1.77 -24.38 14.74
CA GLN A 399 0.70 -25.09 15.43
C GLN A 399 -0.43 -25.49 14.46
N HIS A 400 -0.87 -24.55 13.63
CA HIS A 400 -1.96 -24.81 12.68
C HIS A 400 -1.46 -25.53 11.43
N ALA A 401 -0.18 -25.36 11.08
CA ALA A 401 0.46 -25.93 9.90
C ALA A 401 -0.39 -25.81 8.62
N PRO A 402 -0.78 -24.58 8.19
CA PRO A 402 -1.45 -24.40 6.91
C PRO A 402 -0.62 -25.04 5.79
N ARG A 403 -1.28 -25.51 4.73
CA ARG A 403 -0.64 -26.30 3.67
C ARG A 403 0.65 -25.66 3.13
N ASN A 404 0.59 -24.36 2.87
CA ASN A 404 1.73 -23.52 2.53
C ASN A 404 1.52 -22.11 3.12
N THR A 405 2.56 -21.54 3.72
CA THR A 405 2.55 -20.16 4.21
C THR A 405 3.60 -19.33 3.47
N VAL A 406 3.18 -18.19 2.91
CA VAL A 406 4.06 -17.22 2.24
C VAL A 406 3.85 -15.83 2.83
N LEU A 407 4.94 -15.15 3.18
CA LEU A 407 4.94 -13.78 3.69
C LEU A 407 5.39 -12.83 2.58
N LEU A 408 4.66 -11.74 2.41
CA LEU A 408 5.00 -10.63 1.51
C LEU A 408 5.23 -9.36 2.33
N GLY A 409 6.29 -8.62 2.00
CA GLY A 409 6.74 -7.43 2.73
C GLY A 409 7.24 -6.30 1.82
N GLY A 410 7.45 -5.12 2.39
CA GLY A 410 7.99 -3.90 1.74
C GLY A 410 8.90 -3.11 2.69
N ASP A 411 8.65 -1.81 2.87
CA ASP A 411 9.31 -0.86 3.80
C ASP A 411 10.81 -0.65 3.58
N ILE A 412 11.64 -1.69 3.70
CA ILE A 412 13.09 -1.58 3.82
C ILE A 412 13.82 -1.17 2.53
N HIS A 413 13.09 -0.88 1.45
CA HIS A 413 13.61 -0.47 0.14
C HIS A 413 14.63 -1.47 -0.42
N GLN A 414 14.44 -2.77 -0.19
CA GLN A 414 15.39 -3.83 -0.53
C GLN A 414 14.63 -5.08 -0.94
N ASN A 415 15.11 -5.81 -1.93
CA ASN A 415 14.63 -7.16 -2.17
C ASN A 415 15.25 -8.10 -1.14
N TYR A 416 14.44 -8.86 -0.41
CA TYR A 416 14.86 -9.99 0.43
C TYR A 416 14.07 -11.24 0.09
N VAL A 417 14.77 -12.38 0.07
CA VAL A 417 14.17 -13.71 -0.03
C VAL A 417 14.69 -14.55 1.12
N CYS A 418 13.78 -15.03 1.96
CA CYS A 418 14.14 -15.72 3.20
C CYS A 418 13.43 -17.06 3.34
N ARG A 419 14.12 -18.02 3.96
CA ARG A 419 13.48 -19.16 4.62
C ARG A 419 13.00 -18.68 5.99
N VAL A 420 11.72 -18.88 6.30
CA VAL A 420 11.20 -18.52 7.61
C VAL A 420 11.36 -19.72 8.53
N LEU A 421 12.19 -19.56 9.56
CA LEU A 421 12.51 -20.60 10.53
C LEU A 421 11.45 -20.67 11.64
N ALA A 422 11.14 -21.87 12.12
CA ALA A 422 10.21 -22.13 13.23
C ALA A 422 10.65 -21.42 14.52
N ASP A 423 11.97 -21.30 14.68
CA ASP A 423 12.59 -20.53 15.74
C ASP A 423 13.66 -19.61 15.15
N ALA A 424 13.35 -18.32 15.11
CA ALA A 424 14.21 -17.28 14.56
C ALA A 424 15.57 -17.15 15.29
N ALA A 425 15.71 -17.69 16.50
CA ALA A 425 16.97 -17.70 17.25
C ALA A 425 17.83 -18.94 17.00
N ARG A 426 17.29 -19.98 16.35
CA ARG A 426 17.95 -21.27 16.08
C ARG A 426 18.07 -21.53 14.58
N PRO A 427 19.24 -21.27 13.96
CA PRO A 427 19.46 -21.44 12.52
C PRO A 427 19.18 -22.85 11.99
N GLU A 428 19.26 -23.87 12.85
CA GLU A 428 19.00 -25.27 12.55
C GLU A 428 17.53 -25.67 12.66
N SER A 429 16.66 -24.76 13.11
CA SER A 429 15.23 -25.04 13.26
C SER A 429 14.54 -25.23 11.90
N ALA A 430 13.41 -25.94 11.90
CA ALA A 430 12.69 -26.27 10.69
C ALA A 430 12.25 -25.02 9.93
N VAL A 431 12.26 -25.06 8.60
CA VAL A 431 11.64 -24.03 7.77
C VAL A 431 10.13 -24.26 7.78
N VAL A 432 9.35 -23.22 8.11
CA VAL A 432 7.89 -23.30 8.25
C VAL A 432 7.14 -22.42 7.25
N ALA A 433 7.81 -21.42 6.67
CA ALA A 433 7.23 -20.57 5.64
C ALA A 433 8.31 -20.01 4.69
N SER A 434 7.84 -19.29 3.69
CA SER A 434 8.66 -18.59 2.70
C SER A 434 8.39 -17.10 2.77
N GLU A 435 9.41 -16.27 2.64
CA GLU A 435 9.23 -14.81 2.63
C GLU A 435 9.83 -14.15 1.39
N PHE A 436 9.07 -13.23 0.82
CA PHE A 436 9.50 -12.30 -0.22
C PHE A 436 9.20 -10.87 0.21
N CYS A 437 10.23 -10.13 0.60
CA CYS A 437 10.13 -8.70 0.86
C CYS A 437 10.62 -7.95 -0.38
N GLY A 438 9.74 -7.14 -0.96
CA GLY A 438 9.98 -6.43 -2.21
C GLY A 438 10.84 -5.20 -2.01
N THR A 439 11.66 -4.90 -3.02
CA THR A 439 12.21 -3.57 -3.20
C THR A 439 11.08 -2.55 -3.41
N SER A 440 11.45 -1.28 -3.43
CA SER A 440 10.55 -0.17 -3.63
C SER A 440 10.34 0.17 -5.11
N ILE A 441 9.19 0.75 -5.43
CA ILE A 441 8.90 1.29 -6.77
C ILE A 441 9.91 2.38 -7.16
N SER A 442 10.23 3.28 -6.22
CA SER A 442 11.20 4.36 -6.48
C SER A 442 12.05 4.74 -5.26
N SER A 443 11.58 4.53 -4.03
CA SER A 443 12.27 5.00 -2.83
C SER A 443 13.68 4.42 -2.70
N ARG A 444 14.71 5.25 -2.53
CA ARG A 444 16.09 4.76 -2.38
C ARG A 444 16.32 4.04 -1.07
N SER A 445 17.14 3.01 -1.11
CA SER A 445 17.65 2.40 0.12
C SER A 445 18.58 3.36 0.87
N GLY A 446 18.46 3.42 2.19
CA GLY A 446 19.33 4.20 3.07
C GLY A 446 20.66 3.50 3.41
N THR A 447 21.03 2.45 2.68
CA THR A 447 22.21 1.62 2.93
C THR A 447 22.97 1.29 1.64
N THR A 448 24.14 0.68 1.77
CA THR A 448 24.95 0.17 0.65
C THR A 448 24.88 -1.35 0.56
N GLN A 449 25.20 -1.91 -0.61
CA GLN A 449 25.18 -3.36 -0.80
C GLN A 449 26.20 -4.07 0.10
N ASP A 450 27.39 -3.49 0.32
CA ASP A 450 28.40 -4.03 1.25
C ASP A 450 27.86 -4.23 2.68
N LYS A 451 27.07 -3.28 3.17
CA LYS A 451 26.43 -3.37 4.50
C LYS A 451 25.35 -4.45 4.52
N VAL A 452 24.58 -4.57 3.44
CA VAL A 452 23.57 -5.63 3.30
C VAL A 452 24.24 -7.01 3.26
N ASP A 453 25.30 -7.17 2.47
CA ASP A 453 26.06 -8.42 2.40
C ASP A 453 26.69 -8.78 3.75
N ALA A 454 27.09 -7.79 4.55
CA ALA A 454 27.55 -8.01 5.91
C ALA A 454 26.46 -8.56 6.85
N VAL A 455 25.21 -8.11 6.71
CA VAL A 455 24.06 -8.67 7.43
C VAL A 455 23.76 -10.09 6.98
N VAL A 456 23.78 -10.34 5.66
CA VAL A 456 23.51 -11.68 5.08
C VAL A 456 24.52 -12.72 5.57
N ARG A 457 25.81 -12.37 5.69
CA ARG A 457 26.84 -13.28 6.25
C ARG A 457 26.52 -13.79 7.66
N HIS A 458 25.69 -13.07 8.42
CA HIS A 458 25.27 -13.46 9.77
C HIS A 458 23.82 -13.97 9.82
N SER A 459 23.14 -14.05 8.67
CA SER A 459 21.71 -14.38 8.56
C SER A 459 21.53 -15.53 7.57
N PRO A 460 21.90 -16.78 7.93
CA PRO A 460 22.00 -17.92 6.99
C PRO A 460 20.66 -18.34 6.35
N HIS A 461 19.53 -17.89 6.90
CA HIS A 461 18.19 -18.07 6.35
C HIS A 461 17.88 -17.14 5.17
N VAL A 462 18.68 -16.10 4.94
CA VAL A 462 18.52 -15.15 3.83
C VAL A 462 19.19 -15.70 2.58
N LEU A 463 18.39 -15.94 1.54
CA LEU A 463 18.82 -16.51 0.26
C LEU A 463 19.24 -15.43 -0.75
N LEU A 464 18.64 -14.25 -0.66
CA LEU A 464 18.98 -13.07 -1.46
C LEU A 464 18.67 -11.81 -0.66
N ALA A 465 19.55 -10.81 -0.77
CA ALA A 465 19.31 -9.46 -0.30
C ALA A 465 19.96 -8.44 -1.25
N ARG A 466 19.17 -7.53 -1.83
CA ARG A 466 19.66 -6.51 -2.79
C ARG A 466 19.04 -5.14 -2.52
N CYS A 467 19.89 -4.10 -2.40
CA CYS A 467 19.45 -2.75 -2.05
C CYS A 467 19.58 -1.71 -3.16
N GLU A 468 20.19 -2.05 -4.28
CA GLU A 468 20.59 -1.07 -5.29
C GLU A 468 19.47 -0.76 -6.29
N GLN A 469 18.71 -1.78 -6.71
CA GLN A 469 17.75 -1.64 -7.80
C GLN A 469 16.30 -1.53 -7.32
N ARG A 470 15.48 -0.73 -8.02
CA ARG A 470 14.06 -0.47 -7.73
C ARG A 470 13.17 -1.31 -8.64
N GLY A 471 11.91 -1.55 -8.26
CA GLY A 471 11.01 -2.42 -9.01
C GLY A 471 9.86 -2.98 -8.17
N TYR A 472 9.50 -4.24 -8.41
CA TYR A 472 8.37 -4.93 -7.78
C TYR A 472 8.55 -6.45 -7.80
N GLY A 473 7.76 -7.15 -6.99
CA GLY A 473 7.67 -8.60 -7.06
C GLY A 473 6.48 -9.05 -7.90
N LEU A 474 6.69 -10.06 -8.76
CA LEU A 474 5.64 -10.70 -9.55
C LEU A 474 5.52 -12.18 -9.15
N ALA A 475 4.43 -12.54 -8.50
CA ALA A 475 4.14 -13.91 -8.09
C ALA A 475 3.15 -14.57 -9.06
N ASP A 476 3.57 -15.66 -9.71
CA ASP A 476 2.70 -16.59 -10.42
C ASP A 476 2.38 -17.77 -9.49
N ILE A 477 1.12 -17.82 -9.03
CA ILE A 477 0.64 -18.75 -8.02
C ILE A 477 -0.26 -19.77 -8.69
N THR A 478 0.03 -21.05 -8.51
CA THR A 478 -0.73 -22.20 -9.04
C THR A 478 -1.00 -23.20 -7.92
N PRO A 479 -1.89 -24.20 -8.10
CA PRO A 479 -2.14 -25.20 -7.06
C PRO A 479 -0.90 -25.99 -6.60
N ALA A 480 0.11 -26.13 -7.46
CA ALA A 480 1.31 -26.94 -7.18
C ALA A 480 2.57 -26.11 -6.89
N ARG A 481 2.57 -24.83 -7.25
CA ARG A 481 3.78 -24.00 -7.25
C ARG A 481 3.47 -22.53 -7.05
N TRP A 482 4.26 -21.88 -6.21
CA TRP A 482 4.39 -20.43 -6.11
C TRP A 482 5.71 -20.00 -6.74
N THR A 483 5.68 -19.08 -7.69
CA THR A 483 6.90 -18.56 -8.34
C THR A 483 6.97 -17.06 -8.22
N THR A 484 7.97 -16.54 -7.49
CA THR A 484 8.23 -15.10 -7.40
C THR A 484 9.36 -14.71 -8.34
N THR A 485 9.08 -13.74 -9.21
CA THR A 485 10.07 -13.07 -10.07
C THR A 485 10.29 -11.67 -9.53
N LEU A 486 11.53 -11.34 -9.17
CA LEU A 486 11.90 -10.00 -8.72
C LEU A 486 12.25 -9.16 -9.94
N ARG A 487 11.33 -8.26 -10.32
CA ARG A 487 11.50 -7.36 -11.47
C ARG A 487 12.16 -6.08 -11.00
N VAL A 488 13.17 -5.63 -11.73
CA VAL A 488 13.93 -4.42 -11.39
C VAL A 488 14.11 -3.52 -12.61
N LEU A 489 14.13 -2.22 -12.37
CA LEU A 489 14.41 -1.19 -13.36
C LEU A 489 15.91 -1.08 -13.62
N ASP A 490 16.26 -0.70 -14.85
CA ASP A 490 17.64 -0.41 -15.23
C ASP A 490 18.11 0.91 -14.57
N ASP A 491 17.25 1.92 -14.57
CA ASP A 491 17.47 3.21 -13.90
C ASP A 491 16.14 3.86 -13.45
N PRO A 492 15.86 3.99 -12.14
CA PRO A 492 14.63 4.63 -11.65
C PRO A 492 14.53 6.13 -11.96
N LEU A 493 15.63 6.78 -12.37
CA LEU A 493 15.64 8.20 -12.74
C LEU A 493 15.12 8.46 -14.15
N ARG A 494 14.78 7.42 -14.92
CA ARG A 494 14.26 7.53 -16.28
C ARG A 494 12.78 7.14 -16.36
N GLU A 495 11.96 7.97 -17.00
CA GLU A 495 10.55 7.66 -17.28
C GLU A 495 10.35 6.47 -18.23
N ASP A 496 11.33 6.26 -19.11
CA ASP A 496 11.35 5.20 -20.11
C ASP A 496 12.21 4.00 -19.75
N SER A 497 12.62 3.91 -18.48
CA SER A 497 13.48 2.85 -17.96
C SER A 497 13.00 1.45 -18.37
N GLY A 498 13.92 0.62 -18.84
CA GLY A 498 13.69 -0.80 -19.05
C GLY A 498 13.53 -1.54 -17.73
N ALA A 499 13.13 -2.82 -17.81
CA ALA A 499 13.07 -3.69 -16.65
C ALA A 499 13.60 -5.09 -16.99
N SER A 500 14.34 -5.66 -16.05
CA SER A 500 14.91 -7.00 -16.12
C SER A 500 14.47 -7.85 -14.93
N THR A 501 14.78 -9.15 -14.96
CA THR A 501 14.59 -10.04 -13.82
C THR A 501 15.88 -10.08 -13.02
N GLN A 502 15.84 -9.66 -11.75
CA GLN A 502 16.98 -9.76 -10.84
C GLN A 502 17.20 -11.19 -10.34
N ALA A 503 16.11 -11.87 -9.97
CA ALA A 503 16.13 -13.26 -9.54
C ALA A 503 14.73 -13.87 -9.63
N ARG A 504 14.69 -15.21 -9.64
CA ARG A 504 13.47 -15.99 -9.61
C ARG A 504 13.57 -17.08 -8.55
N PHE A 505 12.50 -17.27 -7.80
CA PHE A 505 12.42 -18.27 -6.74
C PHE A 505 11.10 -19.02 -6.81
N VAL A 506 11.15 -20.28 -6.41
CA VAL A 506 10.02 -21.19 -6.38
C VAL A 506 9.80 -21.70 -4.96
N VAL A 507 8.53 -21.81 -4.56
CA VAL A 507 8.08 -22.60 -3.42
C VAL A 507 7.17 -23.69 -3.98
N GLU A 508 7.51 -24.94 -3.69
CA GLU A 508 6.70 -26.09 -4.12
C GLU A 508 5.62 -26.39 -3.08
N ASP A 509 4.49 -26.93 -3.53
CA ASP A 509 3.41 -27.33 -2.63
C ASP A 509 3.92 -28.28 -1.52
N ARG A 510 3.60 -27.94 -0.27
CA ARG A 510 4.00 -28.62 0.97
C ARG A 510 5.51 -28.65 1.23
N ARG A 511 6.28 -27.76 0.58
CA ARG A 511 7.72 -27.61 0.80
C ARG A 511 8.03 -26.14 1.15
N PRO A 512 7.95 -25.76 2.44
CA PRO A 512 8.26 -24.40 2.86
C PRO A 512 9.73 -24.06 2.59
N GLY A 513 9.99 -22.80 2.27
CA GLY A 513 11.31 -22.31 1.91
C GLY A 513 11.45 -22.10 0.39
N PRO A 514 11.89 -20.91 -0.05
CA PRO A 514 12.18 -20.67 -1.45
C PRO A 514 13.42 -21.45 -1.93
N VAL A 515 13.41 -21.85 -3.19
CA VAL A 515 14.58 -22.34 -3.94
C VAL A 515 14.77 -21.49 -5.19
N ALA A 516 16.03 -21.22 -5.57
CA ALA A 516 16.32 -20.50 -6.81
C ALA A 516 15.84 -21.33 -8.02
N ALA A 517 15.30 -20.64 -9.03
CA ALA A 517 14.63 -21.24 -10.17
C ALA A 517 15.29 -20.91 -11.51
#